data_AF-A0A954FC01-F1
#
_entry.id   AF-A0A954FC01-F1
#
_cell.length_a   1.000
_cell.length_b   1.000
_cell.length_c   1.000
_cell.angle_alpha   90.00
_cell.angle_beta   90.00
_cell.angle_gamma   90.00
#
_symmetry.space_group_name_H-M   'P 1'
#
loop_
_entity.id
_entity.type
_entity.pdbx_description
1 polymer ?
#
loop_
_entity_poly.entity_id
_entity_poly.type
_entity_poly.pdbx_seq_one_letter_code
_entity_poly.pdbx_strand_id
1 'polypeptide(L)'
;MANAELNEANLKSCLSSIIDPVFEKPLSASGFLKSATADDSSRVSVEIELPVPSYPKESELSELIQATIQQVFPECQDVSINYSINIRGKQSGGRIGLNVKNIIAVGAGKGGVGKSTVAASLAYALQQFGARVGLVDADVYGPSIPHLVGTREKPVAQEFHNKEGQAVTRIIPVEARGLKVMSMAFFVEPDQAVIWRGPMLHKA
;
A
#
# COMPACT_ATOMS: atom_id res chain seq x y z
N MET A 1 -40.32 -14.25 9.87
CA MET A 1 -39.39 -14.85 8.89
C MET A 1 -38.80 -16.07 9.57
N ALA A 2 -38.72 -17.22 8.90
CA ALA A 2 -38.14 -18.40 9.52
C ALA A 2 -36.66 -18.11 9.82
N ASN A 3 -36.24 -18.28 11.08
CA ASN A 3 -34.83 -18.16 11.45
C ASN A 3 -34.07 -19.21 10.65
N ALA A 4 -33.13 -18.77 9.81
CA ALA A 4 -32.29 -19.66 9.04
C ALA A 4 -31.31 -20.32 9.99
N GLU A 5 -31.07 -21.62 9.82
CA GLU A 5 -30.07 -22.35 10.62
C GLU A 5 -28.68 -21.72 10.45
N LEU A 6 -27.99 -21.49 11.56
CA LEU A 6 -26.61 -21.00 11.56
C LEU A 6 -25.65 -22.03 10.96
N ASN A 7 -25.39 -21.91 9.67
CA ASN A 7 -24.40 -22.70 8.94
C ASN A 7 -23.64 -21.83 7.93
N GLU A 8 -22.51 -22.33 7.43
CA GLU A 8 -21.63 -21.61 6.50
C GLU A 8 -22.35 -21.15 5.22
N ALA A 9 -23.25 -21.97 4.66
CA ALA A 9 -23.95 -21.64 3.42
C ALA A 9 -24.91 -20.46 3.61
N ASN A 10 -25.66 -20.47 4.72
CA ASN A 10 -26.59 -19.40 5.08
C ASN A 10 -25.86 -18.12 5.46
N LEU A 11 -24.74 -18.21 6.19
CA LEU A 11 -23.88 -17.07 6.50
C LEU A 11 -23.34 -16.41 5.23
N LYS A 12 -22.75 -17.19 4.32
CA LYS A 12 -22.23 -16.66 3.05
C LYS A 12 -23.32 -15.99 2.22
N SER A 13 -24.51 -16.60 2.14
CA SER A 13 -25.64 -16.04 1.39
C SER A 13 -26.11 -14.70 1.99
N CYS A 14 -26.25 -14.64 3.32
CA CYS A 14 -26.65 -13.44 4.03
C CYS A 14 -25.63 -12.31 3.89
N LEU A 15 -24.34 -12.59 4.10
CA LEU A 15 -23.28 -11.59 3.99
C LEU A 15 -23.04 -11.13 2.54
N SER A 16 -23.35 -11.97 1.55
CA SER A 16 -23.17 -11.65 0.13
C SER A 16 -24.02 -10.47 -0.36
N SER A 17 -25.15 -10.19 0.30
CA SER A 17 -26.08 -9.11 -0.07
C SER A 17 -25.81 -7.79 0.66
N ILE A 18 -24.94 -7.79 1.68
CA ILE A 18 -24.54 -6.57 2.37
C ILE A 18 -23.91 -5.61 1.37
N ILE A 19 -24.40 -4.37 1.36
CA ILE A 19 -23.88 -3.31 0.51
C ILE A 19 -22.67 -2.69 1.21
N ASP A 20 -21.53 -2.72 0.53
CA ASP A 20 -20.32 -2.06 0.98
C ASP A 20 -20.52 -0.53 0.99
N PRO A 21 -20.21 0.17 2.10
CA PRO A 21 -20.52 1.58 2.26
C PRO A 21 -19.57 2.53 1.51
N VAL A 22 -18.57 1.99 0.81
CA VAL A 22 -17.58 2.76 0.02
C VAL A 22 -17.80 2.62 -1.48
N PHE A 23 -17.98 1.39 -1.96
CA PHE A 23 -18.20 1.08 -3.37
C PHE A 23 -19.68 0.99 -3.74
N GLU A 24 -20.58 1.02 -2.75
CA GLU A 24 -22.03 0.93 -2.93
C GLU A 24 -22.43 -0.32 -3.73
N LYS A 25 -21.71 -1.43 -3.49
CA LYS A 25 -21.90 -2.70 -4.17
C LYS A 25 -22.01 -3.84 -3.17
N PRO A 26 -22.76 -4.92 -3.50
CA PRO A 26 -22.81 -6.10 -2.67
C PRO A 26 -21.39 -6.69 -2.43
N LEU A 27 -21.12 -7.19 -1.22
CA LEU A 27 -19.83 -7.83 -0.89
C LEU A 27 -19.49 -9.00 -1.82
N SER A 28 -20.50 -9.69 -2.34
CA SER A 28 -20.35 -10.75 -3.35
C SER A 28 -19.81 -10.22 -4.69
N ALA A 29 -20.26 -9.06 -5.13
CA ALA A 29 -19.82 -8.43 -6.38
C ALA A 29 -18.41 -7.82 -6.25
N SER A 30 -18.07 -7.32 -5.06
CA SER A 30 -16.75 -6.77 -4.75
C SER A 30 -15.68 -7.84 -4.55
N GLY A 31 -16.09 -9.07 -4.22
CA GLY A 31 -15.19 -10.20 -3.96
C GLY A 31 -14.38 -10.06 -2.66
N PHE A 32 -14.87 -9.25 -1.71
CA PHE A 32 -14.20 -9.02 -0.42
C PHE A 32 -14.48 -10.14 0.57
N LEU A 33 -15.68 -10.74 0.54
CA LEU A 33 -16.01 -11.85 1.41
C LEU A 33 -15.20 -13.10 1.01
N LYS A 34 -14.30 -13.57 1.89
CA LYS A 34 -13.47 -14.77 1.66
C LYS A 34 -14.04 -16.00 2.30
N SER A 35 -14.35 -15.89 3.58
CA SER A 35 -14.86 -16.99 4.38
C SER A 35 -15.83 -16.44 5.41
N ALA A 36 -16.80 -17.28 5.77
CA ALA A 36 -17.73 -17.04 6.86
C ALA A 36 -18.07 -18.41 7.44
N THR A 37 -17.62 -18.68 8.65
CA THR A 37 -17.79 -19.97 9.31
C THR A 37 -18.43 -19.77 10.67
N ALA A 38 -19.17 -20.78 11.12
CA ALA A 38 -19.69 -20.88 12.48
C ALA A 38 -19.06 -22.10 13.15
N ASP A 39 -18.69 -21.97 14.42
CA ASP A 39 -18.29 -23.11 15.25
C ASP A 39 -19.48 -23.73 16.00
N ASP A 40 -19.24 -24.88 16.64
CA ASP A 40 -20.25 -25.59 17.43
C ASP A 40 -20.73 -24.80 18.67
N SER A 41 -20.05 -23.70 19.02
CA SER A 41 -20.41 -22.78 20.10
C SER A 41 -21.19 -21.55 19.60
N SER A 42 -21.66 -21.57 18.35
CA SER A 42 -22.39 -20.47 17.71
C SER A 42 -21.59 -19.17 17.62
N ARG A 43 -20.25 -19.27 17.57
CA ARG A 43 -19.37 -18.14 17.27
C ARG A 43 -19.10 -18.10 15.79
N VAL A 44 -19.24 -16.90 15.21
CA VAL A 44 -19.06 -16.67 13.79
C VAL A 44 -17.72 -15.99 13.54
N SER A 45 -16.95 -16.54 12.59
CA SER A 45 -15.74 -15.91 12.07
C SER A 45 -15.96 -15.52 10.62
N VAL A 46 -15.79 -14.22 10.32
CA VAL A 46 -15.89 -13.67 8.97
C VAL A 46 -14.52 -13.15 8.54
N GLU A 47 -14.08 -13.53 7.35
CA GLU A 47 -12.88 -12.99 6.74
C GLU A 47 -13.23 -12.09 5.55
N ILE A 48 -12.80 -10.83 5.63
CA ILE A 48 -13.00 -9.82 4.59
C ILE A 48 -11.62 -9.40 4.04
N GLU A 49 -11.37 -9.68 2.77
CA GLU A 49 -10.18 -9.24 2.04
C GLU A 49 -10.43 -7.88 1.38
N LEU A 50 -9.83 -6.83 1.95
CA LEU A 50 -9.93 -5.46 1.47
C LEU A 50 -8.87 -5.13 0.42
N PRO A 51 -9.16 -4.23 -0.52
CA PRO A 51 -8.23 -3.88 -1.59
C PRO A 51 -7.12 -2.92 -1.14
N VAL A 52 -7.28 -2.27 0.02
CA VAL A 52 -6.34 -1.27 0.56
C VAL A 52 -6.23 -1.35 2.11
N PRO A 53 -5.08 -0.97 2.71
CA PRO A 53 -4.87 -1.05 4.16
C PRO A 53 -5.73 -0.12 5.01
N SER A 54 -5.96 1.11 4.56
CA SER A 54 -6.79 2.10 5.27
C SER A 54 -8.11 2.25 4.56
N TYR A 55 -8.91 1.18 4.62
CA TYR A 55 -10.20 1.15 3.95
C TYR A 55 -11.14 2.18 4.57
N PRO A 56 -11.74 3.08 3.78
CA PRO A 56 -12.69 4.03 4.32
C PRO A 56 -13.86 3.30 4.99
N LYS A 57 -14.37 3.84 6.10
CA LYS A 57 -15.58 3.30 6.75
C LYS A 57 -15.49 1.82 7.15
N GLU A 58 -14.30 1.30 7.46
CA GLU A 58 -14.11 -0.08 7.94
C GLU A 58 -14.98 -0.41 9.16
N SER A 59 -15.12 0.55 10.09
CA SER A 59 -15.99 0.42 11.27
C SER A 59 -17.47 0.31 10.91
N GLU A 60 -17.95 1.12 9.97
CA GLU A 60 -19.34 1.08 9.49
C GLU A 60 -19.63 -0.27 8.81
N LEU A 61 -18.68 -0.80 8.03
CA LEU A 61 -18.79 -2.12 7.44
C LEU A 61 -18.83 -3.22 8.51
N SER A 62 -18.00 -3.12 9.56
CA SER A 62 -18.00 -4.06 10.69
C SER A 62 -19.35 -4.08 11.41
N GLU A 63 -19.89 -2.89 11.71
CA GLU A 63 -21.19 -2.73 12.36
C GLU A 63 -22.33 -3.30 11.51
N LEU A 64 -22.32 -3.05 10.19
CA LEU A 64 -23.29 -3.62 9.26
C LEU A 64 -23.25 -5.15 9.25
N ILE A 65 -22.04 -5.74 9.20
CA ILE A 65 -21.86 -7.20 9.22
C ILE A 65 -22.39 -7.79 10.53
N GLN A 66 -22.01 -7.21 11.67
CA GLN A 66 -22.46 -7.67 12.99
C GLN A 66 -23.98 -7.56 13.14
N ALA A 67 -24.57 -6.41 12.81
CA ALA A 67 -26.01 -6.19 12.90
C ALA A 67 -26.78 -7.17 11.99
N THR A 68 -26.30 -7.41 10.78
CA THR A 68 -26.92 -8.35 9.84
C THR A 68 -26.90 -9.78 10.36
N ILE A 69 -25.75 -10.23 10.90
CA ILE A 69 -25.63 -11.58 11.49
C ILE A 69 -26.57 -11.70 12.70
N GLN A 70 -26.57 -10.71 13.60
CA GLN A 70 -27.40 -10.76 14.80
C GLN A 70 -28.90 -10.76 14.48
N GLN A 71 -29.31 -10.06 13.41
CA GLN A 71 -30.70 -10.01 12.97
C GLN A 71 -31.17 -11.33 12.35
N VAL A 72 -30.31 -12.00 11.58
CA VAL A 72 -30.67 -13.23 10.85
C VAL A 72 -30.46 -14.48 11.69
N PHE A 73 -29.46 -14.48 12.58
CA PHE A 73 -29.07 -15.59 13.45
C PHE A 73 -29.00 -15.13 14.92
N PRO A 74 -30.15 -14.95 15.60
CA PRO A 74 -30.18 -14.54 17.01
C PRO A 74 -29.46 -15.47 17.98
N GLU A 75 -29.24 -16.73 17.59
CA GLU A 75 -28.49 -17.73 18.35
C GLU A 75 -26.96 -17.51 18.34
N CYS A 76 -26.46 -16.59 17.48
CA CYS A 76 -25.05 -16.25 17.44
C CYS A 76 -24.63 -15.55 18.74
N GLN A 77 -23.57 -16.08 19.38
CA GLN A 77 -23.06 -15.53 20.63
C GLN A 77 -21.99 -14.46 20.43
N ASP A 78 -21.14 -14.64 19.42
CA ASP A 78 -20.00 -13.76 19.15
C ASP A 78 -19.68 -13.73 17.65
N VAL A 79 -19.25 -12.56 17.17
CA VAL A 79 -18.92 -12.32 15.76
C VAL A 79 -17.53 -11.71 15.68
N SER A 80 -16.56 -12.52 15.26
CA SER A 80 -15.20 -12.08 14.97
C SER A 80 -15.07 -11.74 13.49
N ILE A 81 -14.69 -10.49 13.19
CA ILE A 81 -14.41 -10.04 11.81
C ILE A 81 -12.90 -9.85 11.66
N ASN A 82 -12.30 -10.60 10.75
CA ASN A 82 -10.89 -10.52 10.41
C ASN A 82 -10.70 -9.86 9.05
N TYR A 83 -9.99 -8.73 9.03
CA TYR A 83 -9.64 -8.05 7.78
C TYR A 83 -8.26 -8.48 7.29
N SER A 84 -8.19 -8.88 6.02
CA SER A 84 -6.95 -9.11 5.30
C SER A 84 -6.81 -8.12 4.15
N ILE A 85 -5.59 -7.85 3.68
CA ILE A 85 -5.34 -6.85 2.64
C ILE A 85 -4.75 -7.52 1.40
N ASN A 86 -5.43 -7.39 0.26
CA ASN A 86 -4.92 -7.85 -1.02
C ASN A 86 -4.95 -6.74 -2.07
N ILE A 87 -3.78 -6.12 -2.23
CA ILE A 87 -3.57 -5.07 -3.23
C ILE A 87 -3.33 -5.75 -4.58
N ARG A 88 -4.38 -5.83 -5.41
CA ARG A 88 -4.29 -6.27 -6.81
C ARG A 88 -3.65 -5.18 -7.68
N GLY A 89 -2.34 -5.01 -7.55
CA GLY A 89 -1.53 -4.14 -8.43
C GLY A 89 -1.09 -4.88 -9.69
N LYS A 90 -0.76 -4.14 -10.77
CA LYS A 90 -0.26 -4.71 -12.04
C LYS A 90 1.14 -5.35 -11.92
N GLN A 91 1.68 -5.51 -10.71
CA GLN A 91 3.08 -5.82 -10.44
C GLN A 91 4.00 -4.94 -11.30
N SER A 92 3.70 -3.63 -11.37
CA SER A 92 4.36 -2.72 -12.31
C SER A 92 5.89 -2.72 -12.17
N GLY A 93 6.40 -3.00 -10.96
CA GLY A 93 7.83 -3.15 -10.69
C GLY A 93 8.45 -4.42 -11.25
N GLY A 94 7.69 -5.50 -11.42
CA GLY A 94 8.21 -6.81 -11.85
C GLY A 94 8.89 -6.78 -13.22
N ARG A 95 8.39 -5.95 -14.14
CA ARG A 95 8.99 -5.78 -15.49
C ARG A 95 10.37 -5.12 -15.47
N ILE A 96 10.70 -4.41 -14.40
CA ILE A 96 11.97 -3.68 -14.24
C ILE A 96 12.77 -4.18 -13.03
N GLY A 97 12.45 -5.38 -12.52
CA GLY A 97 13.18 -6.01 -11.41
C GLY A 97 12.96 -5.35 -10.04
N LEU A 98 11.98 -4.45 -9.92
CA LEU A 98 11.63 -3.84 -8.63
C LEU A 98 10.54 -4.66 -7.93
N ASN A 99 10.77 -4.98 -6.67
CA ASN A 99 9.76 -5.62 -5.82
C ASN A 99 8.78 -4.59 -5.24
N VAL A 100 8.06 -3.88 -6.11
CA VAL A 100 7.03 -2.90 -5.75
C VAL A 100 5.69 -3.24 -6.39
N LYS A 101 4.60 -3.05 -5.63
CA LYS A 101 3.24 -3.37 -6.08
C LYS A 101 2.76 -2.39 -7.16
N ASN A 102 3.09 -1.11 -7.01
CA ASN A 102 2.65 -0.02 -7.88
C ASN A 102 3.80 0.98 -8.11
N ILE A 103 3.76 1.67 -9.25
CA ILE A 103 4.66 2.78 -9.59
C ILE A 103 3.78 3.96 -10.03
N ILE A 104 4.01 5.13 -9.43
CA ILE A 104 3.33 6.37 -9.79
C ILE A 104 4.38 7.33 -10.34
N ALA A 105 4.30 7.62 -11.64
CA ALA A 105 5.17 8.59 -12.27
C ALA A 105 4.56 10.00 -12.13
N VAL A 106 5.29 10.93 -11.52
CA VAL A 106 4.91 12.34 -11.41
C VAL A 106 5.85 13.15 -12.29
N GLY A 107 5.35 13.59 -13.44
CA GLY A 107 6.10 14.35 -14.43
C GLY A 107 5.56 15.76 -14.61
N ALA A 108 6.42 16.67 -15.09
CA ALA A 108 6.05 18.01 -15.49
C ALA A 108 6.84 18.41 -16.74
N GLY A 109 6.21 19.11 -17.69
CA GLY A 109 6.87 19.58 -18.90
C GLY A 109 7.66 20.88 -18.72
N LYS A 110 7.65 21.49 -17.53
CA LYS A 110 8.29 22.78 -17.20
C LYS A 110 8.82 22.78 -15.77
N GLY A 111 9.89 23.54 -15.51
CA GLY A 111 10.41 23.79 -14.17
C GLY A 111 9.47 24.68 -13.35
N GLY A 112 9.46 24.50 -12.02
CA GLY A 112 8.74 25.38 -11.09
C GLY A 112 7.23 25.16 -10.95
N VAL A 113 6.63 24.18 -11.65
CA VAL A 113 5.18 23.91 -11.59
C VAL A 113 4.73 23.10 -10.36
N GLY A 114 5.63 22.84 -9.41
CA GLY A 114 5.30 22.09 -8.19
C GLY A 114 5.35 20.57 -8.30
N LYS A 115 5.99 19.99 -9.34
CA LYS A 115 6.17 18.53 -9.51
C LYS A 115 6.63 17.84 -8.22
N SER A 116 7.72 18.33 -7.63
CA SER A 116 8.33 17.74 -6.44
C SER A 116 7.43 17.87 -5.21
N THR A 117 6.70 18.99 -5.09
CA THR A 117 5.70 19.19 -4.05
C THR A 117 4.58 18.18 -4.17
N VAL A 118 4.02 17.98 -5.37
CA VAL A 118 2.97 16.98 -5.61
C VAL A 118 3.49 15.57 -5.32
N ALA A 119 4.70 15.24 -5.77
CA ALA A 119 5.30 13.93 -5.51
C ALA A 119 5.52 13.66 -4.02
N ALA A 120 6.07 14.61 -3.28
CA ALA A 120 6.29 14.49 -1.84
C ALA A 120 4.96 14.41 -1.05
N SER A 121 4.01 15.30 -1.34
CA SER A 121 2.70 15.30 -0.69
C SER A 121 1.94 14.00 -0.95
N LEU A 122 1.95 13.50 -2.19
CA LEU A 122 1.33 12.22 -2.52
C LEU A 122 2.00 11.05 -1.77
N ALA A 123 3.33 11.05 -1.69
CA ALA A 123 4.07 10.00 -0.98
C ALA A 123 3.71 9.96 0.52
N TYR A 124 3.66 11.11 1.18
CA TYR A 124 3.26 11.21 2.58
C TYR A 124 1.79 10.86 2.79
N ALA A 125 0.87 11.29 1.90
CA ALA A 125 -0.53 10.91 1.99
C ALA A 125 -0.69 9.38 1.90
N LEU A 126 -0.05 8.73 0.92
CA LEU A 126 -0.09 7.27 0.78
C LEU A 126 0.47 6.54 2.01
N GLN A 127 1.55 7.07 2.60
CA GLN A 127 2.12 6.55 3.84
C GLN A 127 1.13 6.68 5.01
N GLN A 128 0.44 7.82 5.13
CA GLN A 128 -0.62 8.03 6.14
C GLN A 128 -1.80 7.06 5.95
N PHE A 129 -2.12 6.67 4.71
CA PHE A 129 -3.07 5.61 4.38
C PHE A 129 -2.47 4.19 4.50
N GLY A 130 -1.39 4.02 5.27
CA GLY A 130 -0.81 2.73 5.63
C GLY A 130 0.01 2.05 4.51
N ALA A 131 0.26 2.73 3.38
CA ALA A 131 1.10 2.16 2.33
C ALA A 131 2.58 2.21 2.71
N ARG A 132 3.34 1.18 2.29
CA ARG A 132 4.80 1.25 2.26
C ARG A 132 5.23 2.00 1.01
N VAL A 133 5.79 3.19 1.19
CA VAL A 133 6.11 4.12 0.10
C VAL A 133 7.61 4.41 0.07
N GLY A 134 8.16 4.47 -1.14
CA GLY A 134 9.47 5.06 -1.41
C GLY A 134 9.32 6.20 -2.42
N LEU A 135 10.06 7.28 -2.23
CA LEU A 135 10.07 8.44 -3.12
C LEU A 135 11.42 8.50 -3.83
N VAL A 136 11.38 8.51 -5.16
CA VAL A 136 12.58 8.61 -6.00
C VAL A 136 12.47 9.85 -6.88
N ASP A 137 13.44 10.74 -6.75
CA ASP A 137 13.57 11.95 -7.54
C ASP A 137 14.72 11.81 -8.53
N ALA A 138 14.36 11.72 -9.81
CA ALA A 138 15.28 11.61 -10.93
C ALA A 138 15.50 12.97 -11.63
N ASP A 139 15.09 14.08 -11.02
CA ASP A 139 15.33 15.42 -11.55
C ASP A 139 16.80 15.82 -11.37
N VAL A 140 17.53 15.93 -12.48
CA VAL A 140 18.96 16.27 -12.47
C VAL A 140 19.19 17.77 -12.35
N TYR A 141 18.24 18.60 -12.81
CA TYR A 141 18.45 20.05 -12.99
C TYR A 141 17.89 20.90 -11.85
N GLY A 142 16.85 20.43 -11.16
CA GLY A 142 16.25 21.15 -10.03
C GLY A 142 15.70 20.24 -8.93
N PRO A 143 16.48 19.27 -8.43
CA PRO A 143 16.02 18.39 -7.36
C PRO A 143 15.77 19.20 -6.06
N SER A 144 14.51 19.22 -5.63
CA SER A 144 14.03 19.96 -4.45
C SER A 144 13.54 19.05 -3.33
N ILE A 145 13.56 17.74 -3.56
CA ILE A 145 13.01 16.77 -2.62
C ILE A 145 13.70 16.79 -1.25
N PRO A 146 15.05 16.82 -1.11
CA PRO A 146 15.69 16.88 0.20
C PRO A 146 15.23 18.07 1.05
N HIS A 147 15.06 19.23 0.40
CA HIS A 147 14.54 20.44 1.05
C HIS A 147 13.08 20.25 1.49
N LEU A 148 12.21 19.72 0.61
CA LEU A 148 10.79 19.50 0.91
C LEU A 148 10.57 18.49 2.03
N VAL A 149 11.37 17.42 2.09
CA VAL A 149 11.27 16.42 3.15
C VAL A 149 12.02 16.84 4.43
N GLY A 150 12.78 17.94 4.37
CA GLY A 150 13.46 18.54 5.52
C GLY A 150 14.69 17.77 6.00
N THR A 151 15.42 17.12 5.09
CA THR A 151 16.64 16.37 5.43
C THR A 151 17.87 16.87 4.66
N ARG A 152 19.02 16.79 5.32
CA ARG A 152 20.36 17.03 4.72
C ARG A 152 21.25 15.79 4.82
N GLU A 153 20.69 14.68 5.27
CA GLU A 153 21.41 13.41 5.31
C GLU A 153 21.79 12.97 3.90
N LYS A 154 22.91 12.26 3.81
CA LYS A 154 23.38 11.68 2.55
C LYS A 154 23.14 10.17 2.59
N PRO A 155 22.72 9.57 1.48
CA PRO A 155 22.60 8.13 1.38
C PRO A 155 23.99 7.50 1.49
N VAL A 156 24.06 6.35 2.14
CA VAL A 156 25.31 5.62 2.36
C VAL A 156 25.36 4.37 1.50
N ALA A 157 26.53 4.05 0.97
CA ALA A 157 26.77 2.77 0.33
C ALA A 157 27.07 1.72 1.41
N GLN A 158 26.39 0.59 1.37
CA GLN A 158 26.59 -0.52 2.28
C GLN A 158 26.65 -1.84 1.51
N GLU A 159 27.51 -2.75 1.95
CA GLU A 159 27.63 -4.08 1.37
C GLU A 159 26.54 -5.02 1.90
N PHE A 160 25.95 -5.81 1.00
CA PHE A 160 24.96 -6.84 1.29
C PHE A 160 25.38 -8.14 0.62
N HIS A 161 25.05 -9.28 1.21
CA HIS A 161 25.18 -10.56 0.51
C HIS A 161 23.85 -10.88 -0.19
N ASN A 162 23.90 -11.20 -1.48
CA ASN A 162 22.73 -11.73 -2.19
C ASN A 162 22.43 -13.17 -1.73
N LYS A 163 21.35 -13.76 -2.24
CA LYS A 163 20.95 -15.15 -1.89
C LYS A 163 21.99 -16.20 -2.26
N GLU A 164 22.94 -15.86 -3.13
CA GLU A 164 24.02 -16.72 -3.62
C GLU A 164 25.33 -16.48 -2.85
N GLY A 165 25.31 -15.63 -1.81
CA GLY A 165 26.47 -15.31 -0.97
C GLY A 165 27.40 -14.24 -1.53
N GLN A 166 27.12 -13.70 -2.72
CA GLN A 166 27.95 -12.67 -3.36
C GLN A 166 27.75 -11.31 -2.70
N ALA A 167 28.85 -10.62 -2.41
CA ALA A 167 28.84 -9.24 -1.94
C ALA A 167 28.36 -8.29 -3.04
N VAL A 168 27.31 -7.53 -2.73
CA VAL A 168 26.73 -6.48 -3.58
C VAL A 168 26.62 -5.20 -2.77
N THR A 169 27.25 -4.13 -3.25
CA THR A 169 27.10 -2.81 -2.63
C THR A 169 25.78 -2.19 -3.06
N ARG A 170 24.97 -1.74 -2.10
CA ARG A 170 23.70 -1.03 -2.34
C ARG A 170 23.71 0.31 -1.64
N ILE A 171 23.04 1.28 -2.26
CA ILE A 171 22.81 2.57 -1.65
C ILE A 171 21.60 2.45 -0.72
N ILE A 172 21.78 2.86 0.53
CA ILE A 172 20.71 2.96 1.53
C ILE A 172 20.04 4.32 1.38
N PRO A 173 18.73 4.36 1.06
CA PRO A 173 18.00 5.61 0.98
C PRO A 173 17.97 6.36 2.31
N VAL A 174 17.95 7.68 2.21
CA VAL A 174 17.70 8.56 3.35
C VAL A 174 16.28 8.31 3.87
N GLU A 175 16.09 8.35 5.18
CA GLU A 175 14.76 8.28 5.78
C GLU A 175 14.31 9.65 6.26
N ALA A 176 13.14 10.10 5.82
CA ALA A 176 12.55 11.37 6.26
C ALA A 176 11.12 11.13 6.72
N ARG A 177 10.91 11.16 8.05
CA ARG A 177 9.61 10.90 8.70
C ARG A 177 9.01 9.54 8.26
N GLY A 178 9.82 8.48 8.33
CA GLY A 178 9.42 7.12 7.93
C GLY A 178 9.34 6.88 6.42
N LEU A 179 9.52 7.92 5.59
CA LEU A 179 9.53 7.79 4.14
C LEU A 179 10.96 7.54 3.67
N LYS A 180 11.18 6.48 2.88
CA LYS A 180 12.48 6.23 2.23
C LYS A 180 12.59 7.11 0.98
N VAL A 181 13.61 7.93 0.91
CA VAL A 181 13.79 8.96 -0.11
C VAL A 181 15.14 8.79 -0.80
N MET A 182 15.10 8.80 -2.13
CA MET A 182 16.27 8.93 -3.00
C MET A 182 16.09 10.15 -3.88
N SER A 183 17.11 10.99 -3.98
CA SER A 183 17.12 12.14 -4.89
C SER A 183 18.53 12.36 -5.41
N MET A 184 18.61 12.86 -6.64
CA MET A 184 19.88 13.28 -7.23
C MET A 184 20.56 14.39 -6.43
N ALA A 185 19.79 15.26 -5.77
CA ALA A 185 20.32 16.33 -4.92
C ALA A 185 21.21 15.82 -3.76
N PHE A 186 21.07 14.55 -3.35
CA PHE A 186 21.93 14.03 -2.28
C PHE A 186 23.39 13.82 -2.70
N PHE A 187 23.66 13.73 -4.01
CA PHE A 187 24.98 13.48 -4.57
C PHE A 187 25.64 14.73 -5.15
N VAL A 188 24.98 15.89 -5.05
CA VAL A 188 25.45 17.16 -5.60
C VAL A 188 25.67 18.11 -4.43
N GLU A 189 26.91 18.58 -4.25
CA GLU A 189 27.17 19.64 -3.27
C GLU A 189 26.55 20.96 -3.75
N PRO A 190 26.06 21.81 -2.83
CA PRO A 190 25.61 23.15 -3.16
C PRO A 190 26.68 23.91 -3.97
N ASP A 191 26.26 24.60 -5.02
CA ASP A 191 27.10 25.45 -5.88
C ASP A 191 28.19 24.74 -6.70
N GLN A 192 28.22 23.40 -6.72
CA GLN A 192 29.17 22.64 -7.54
C GLN A 192 28.55 22.24 -8.88
N ALA A 193 29.17 22.66 -9.99
CA ALA A 193 28.84 22.15 -11.31
C ALA A 193 29.30 20.68 -11.42
N VAL A 194 28.36 19.74 -11.47
CA VAL A 194 28.66 18.32 -11.59
C VAL A 194 28.54 17.87 -13.05
N ILE A 195 29.64 17.39 -13.63
CA ILE A 195 29.61 16.69 -14.91
C ILE A 195 29.19 15.24 -14.66
N TRP A 196 27.91 14.94 -14.87
CA TRP A 196 27.42 13.56 -14.84
C TRP A 196 27.83 12.84 -16.13
N ARG A 197 28.81 11.95 -16.03
CA ARG A 197 29.06 10.97 -17.10
C ARG A 197 28.07 9.83 -16.92
N GLY A 198 27.34 9.49 -17.99
CA GLY A 198 26.47 8.31 -17.99
C GLY A 198 27.25 7.03 -17.66
N PRO A 199 26.56 5.92 -17.35
CA PRO A 199 27.24 4.65 -17.11
C PRO A 199 28.20 4.35 -18.26
N MET A 200 29.49 4.19 -17.93
CA MET A 200 30.46 3.76 -18.93
C MET A 200 30.07 2.34 -19.34
N LEU A 201 29.53 2.22 -20.55
CA LEU A 201 29.42 0.95 -21.25
C LEU A 201 30.84 0.46 -21.56
N HIS A 202 31.50 -0.11 -20.55
CA HIS A 202 32.59 -1.03 -20.83
C HIS A 202 31.96 -2.30 -21.39
N LYS A 203 32.08 -2.47 -22.71
CA LYS A 203 32.10 -3.79 -23.31
C LYS A 203 33.36 -4.50 -22.83
N ALA A 204 33.20 -5.60 -22.11
CA ALA A 204 34.10 -6.75 -22.11
C ALA A 204 33.31 -7.97 -21.65
#